data_AF-A0A2G9STD8-F1
#
_entry.id   AF-A0A2G9STD8-F1
#
_cell.length_a   1.000
_cell.length_b   1.000
_cell.length_c   1.000
_cell.angle_alpha   90.00
_cell.angle_beta   90.00
_cell.angle_gamma   90.00
#
_symmetry.space_group_name_H-M   'P 1'
#
loop_
_entity.id
_entity.type
_entity.pdbx_description
1 polymer ?
#
loop_
_entity_poly.entity_id
_entity_poly.type
_entity_poly.pdbx_seq_one_letter_code
_entity_poly.pdbx_strand_id
1 'polypeptide(L)'
;MSQQFPEDALHNPDYIAVQPSPIQGYGIFTLKACQQGEIIMVIDGEVIDADECMRREAEEDNVYIFYLDEHRYLDTAQSGKIRYINHSCEPNALVVERDANSLYLVAARHIQAGEELTIDYDFEDIYDLCQRYNPVCKARLGLCTALQARQASQPDE
;
A
#
# COMPACT_ATOMS: atom_id res chain seq x y z
N MET A 1 -11.06 -1.08 -18.94
CA MET A 1 -10.47 0.04 -19.68
C MET A 1 -9.17 0.37 -18.99
N SER A 2 -8.02 0.08 -19.61
CA SER A 2 -6.72 0.41 -19.04
C SER A 2 -6.57 1.93 -18.97
N GLN A 3 -6.40 2.47 -17.76
CA GLN A 3 -6.03 3.87 -17.61
C GLN A 3 -4.62 4.03 -18.16
N GLN A 4 -4.49 4.72 -19.31
CA GLN A 4 -3.17 5.12 -19.81
C GLN A 4 -2.69 6.29 -18.98
N PHE A 5 -1.66 6.07 -18.18
CA PHE A 5 -1.00 7.13 -17.44
C PHE A 5 0.10 7.78 -18.31
N PRO A 6 0.23 9.12 -18.31
CA PRO A 6 1.30 9.80 -19.04
C PRO A 6 2.69 9.35 -18.55
N GLU A 7 3.66 9.13 -19.45
CA GLU A 7 5.04 8.76 -19.07
C GLU A 7 5.73 9.86 -18.20
N ASP A 8 5.28 11.10 -18.34
CA ASP A 8 5.70 12.27 -17.57
C ASP A 8 4.95 12.44 -16.23
N ALA A 9 3.95 11.61 -15.95
CA ALA A 9 3.23 11.61 -14.65
C ALA A 9 4.04 10.96 -13.53
N LEU A 10 5.13 10.28 -13.86
CA LEU A 10 6.04 9.65 -12.89
C LEU A 10 6.73 10.74 -12.07
N HIS A 11 6.26 10.98 -10.85
CA HIS A 11 6.96 11.88 -9.94
C HIS A 11 8.30 11.27 -9.54
N ASN A 12 9.34 12.09 -9.61
CA ASN A 12 10.73 11.69 -9.34
C ASN A 12 10.83 10.98 -7.97
N PRO A 13 11.45 9.78 -7.86
CA PRO A 13 11.66 9.06 -6.59
C PRO A 13 12.42 9.87 -5.52
N ASP A 14 13.02 11.01 -5.89
CA ASP A 14 13.59 12.00 -4.99
C ASP A 14 12.55 12.75 -4.13
N TYR A 15 11.26 12.66 -4.45
CA TYR A 15 10.19 13.33 -3.69
C TYR A 15 9.53 12.46 -2.65
N ILE A 16 10.03 11.25 -2.41
CA ILE A 16 9.60 10.44 -1.28
C ILE A 16 10.78 10.19 -0.34
N ALA A 17 10.52 10.19 0.96
CA ALA A 17 11.51 9.96 1.99
C ALA A 17 11.02 8.88 2.97
N VAL A 18 11.95 8.06 3.45
CA VAL A 18 11.68 7.14 4.56
C VAL A 18 11.95 7.88 5.86
N GLN A 19 10.96 7.96 6.74
CA GLN A 19 11.05 8.67 8.02
C GLN A 19 10.36 7.86 9.13
N PRO A 20 10.68 8.10 10.42
CA PRO A 20 9.95 7.47 11.53
C PRO A 20 8.44 7.73 11.41
N SER A 21 7.66 6.66 11.49
CA SER A 21 6.22 6.71 11.28
C SER A 21 5.45 6.77 12.61
N PRO A 22 4.39 7.60 12.69
CA PRO A 22 3.43 7.53 13.79
C PRO A 22 2.52 6.28 13.74
N ILE A 23 2.47 5.55 12.61
CA ILE A 23 1.73 4.30 12.46
C ILE A 23 2.54 3.13 12.99
N GLN A 24 3.66 2.82 12.34
CA GLN A 24 4.52 1.70 12.67
C GLN A 24 5.94 1.91 12.14
N GLY A 25 6.95 1.81 13.00
CA GLY A 25 8.36 1.80 12.60
C GLY A 25 8.76 3.00 11.73
N TYR A 26 8.90 2.75 10.43
CA TYR A 26 9.18 3.76 9.41
C TYR A 26 8.07 3.78 8.36
N GLY A 27 7.87 4.94 7.75
CA GLY A 27 6.88 5.19 6.71
C GLY A 27 7.48 5.87 5.50
N ILE A 28 6.77 5.85 4.37
CA ILE A 28 7.11 6.66 3.20
C ILE A 28 6.35 7.98 3.29
N PHE A 29 7.05 9.09 3.18
CA PHE A 29 6.48 10.43 3.22
C PHE A 29 6.73 11.14 1.90
N THR A 30 5.74 11.85 1.38
CA THR A 30 5.96 12.71 0.22
C THR A 30 6.58 14.05 0.63
N LEU A 31 7.56 14.54 -0.12
CA LEU A 31 8.24 15.83 0.06
C LEU A 31 7.58 16.95 -0.77
N LYS A 32 6.59 16.60 -1.59
CA LYS A 32 5.81 17.51 -2.42
C LYS A 32 4.32 17.16 -2.36
N ALA A 33 3.47 18.12 -2.69
CA ALA A 33 2.06 17.81 -2.82
C ALA A 33 1.82 16.96 -4.07
N CYS A 34 0.95 15.94 -3.97
CA CYS A 34 0.52 15.09 -5.08
C CYS A 34 -0.96 15.36 -5.36
N GLN A 35 -1.33 15.51 -6.63
CA GLN A 35 -2.72 15.60 -7.04
C GLN A 35 -3.38 14.23 -7.08
N GLN A 36 -4.70 14.18 -6.94
CA GLN A 36 -5.44 12.93 -7.13
C GLN A 36 -5.18 12.35 -8.53
N GLY A 37 -4.90 11.05 -8.60
CA GLY A 37 -4.58 10.32 -9.83
C GLY A 37 -3.13 10.45 -10.27
N GLU A 38 -2.30 11.19 -9.54
CA GLU A 38 -0.87 11.35 -9.85
C GLU A 38 -0.08 10.09 -9.48
N ILE A 39 0.82 9.66 -10.37
CA ILE A 39 1.74 8.56 -10.09
C ILE A 39 2.83 9.06 -9.15
N ILE A 40 2.94 8.40 -7.99
CA ILE A 40 3.92 8.72 -6.96
C ILE A 40 5.22 7.96 -7.20
N MET A 41 5.13 6.65 -7.46
CA MET A 41 6.28 5.81 -7.76
C MET A 41 5.88 4.56 -8.54
N VAL A 42 6.87 3.95 -9.21
CA VAL A 42 6.76 2.58 -9.69
C VAL A 42 7.10 1.63 -8.54
N ILE A 43 6.33 0.57 -8.43
CA ILE A 43 6.59 -0.57 -7.58
C ILE A 43 7.08 -1.70 -8.49
N ASP A 44 8.38 -1.94 -8.42
CA ASP A 44 9.07 -3.04 -9.10
C ASP A 44 9.53 -4.07 -8.06
N GLY A 45 9.79 -5.29 -8.51
CA GLY A 45 10.20 -6.41 -7.68
C GLY A 45 10.48 -7.66 -8.50
N GLU A 46 10.63 -8.79 -7.82
CA GLU A 46 10.72 -10.10 -8.44
C GLU A 46 9.30 -10.66 -8.65
N VAL A 47 8.97 -11.04 -9.88
CA VAL A 47 7.69 -11.72 -10.16
C VAL A 47 7.83 -13.19 -9.77
N ILE A 48 7.01 -13.63 -8.83
CA ILE A 48 7.00 -15.00 -8.29
C ILE A 48 5.60 -15.63 -8.44
N ASP A 49 5.53 -16.96 -8.37
CA ASP A 49 4.28 -17.71 -8.37
C ASP A 49 3.73 -17.91 -6.94
N ALA A 50 2.55 -18.54 -6.84
CA ALA A 50 1.88 -18.79 -5.57
C ALA A 50 2.69 -19.69 -4.63
N ASP A 51 3.35 -20.72 -5.16
CA ASP A 51 4.14 -21.66 -4.36
C ASP A 51 5.35 -20.96 -3.72
N GLU A 52 6.04 -20.13 -4.50
CA GLU A 52 7.17 -19.33 -3.99
C GLU A 52 6.70 -18.22 -3.04
N CYS A 53 5.55 -17.60 -3.28
CA CYS A 53 4.93 -16.64 -2.35
C CYS A 53 4.71 -17.29 -0.98
N MET A 54 4.01 -18.43 -0.93
CA MET A 54 3.75 -19.16 0.31
C MET A 54 5.05 -19.61 0.99
N ARG A 55 6.05 -20.04 0.21
CA ARG A 55 7.35 -20.44 0.75
C ARG A 55 8.05 -19.26 1.43
N ARG A 56 8.12 -18.09 0.77
CA ARG A 56 8.78 -16.89 1.34
C ARG A 56 8.03 -16.33 2.55
N GLU A 57 6.71 -16.37 2.54
CA GLU A 57 5.90 -15.99 3.71
C GLU A 57 6.18 -16.92 4.91
N ALA A 58 6.21 -18.23 4.68
CA ALA A 58 6.32 -19.22 5.77
C ALA A 58 7.74 -19.47 6.27
N GLU A 59 8.75 -19.43 5.38
CA GLU A 59 10.14 -19.78 5.70
C GLU A 59 11.02 -18.55 5.96
N GLU A 60 10.68 -17.40 5.38
CA GLU A 60 11.50 -16.18 5.43
C GLU A 60 10.82 -15.02 6.17
N ASP A 61 9.60 -15.22 6.67
CA ASP A 61 8.74 -14.18 7.27
C ASP A 61 8.61 -12.95 6.33
N ASN A 62 8.61 -13.17 5.00
CA ASN A 62 8.55 -12.09 4.03
C ASN A 62 7.11 -11.59 3.86
N VAL A 63 6.87 -10.35 4.28
CA VAL A 63 5.57 -9.67 4.20
C VAL A 63 5.53 -8.56 3.13
N TYR A 64 6.53 -8.48 2.26
CA TYR A 64 6.67 -7.41 1.26
C TYR A 64 6.24 -7.86 -0.14
N ILE A 65 5.14 -8.60 -0.25
CA ILE A 65 4.69 -9.21 -1.50
C ILE A 65 3.33 -8.60 -1.92
N PHE A 66 3.23 -8.17 -3.17
CA PHE A 66 2.00 -7.62 -3.76
C PHE A 66 1.33 -8.64 -4.68
N TYR A 67 0.00 -8.66 -4.70
CA TYR A 67 -0.75 -9.38 -5.72
C TYR A 67 -0.64 -8.68 -7.08
N LEU A 68 -0.34 -9.42 -8.15
CA LEU A 68 -0.41 -8.93 -9.53
C LEU A 68 -1.68 -9.44 -10.22
N ASP A 69 -1.82 -10.77 -10.30
CA ASP A 69 -2.96 -11.46 -10.92
C ASP A 69 -3.11 -12.90 -10.37
N GLU A 70 -4.02 -13.67 -10.97
CA GLU A 70 -4.45 -15.01 -10.51
C GLU A 70 -3.30 -15.96 -10.15
N HIS A 71 -2.13 -15.81 -10.76
CA HIS A 71 -1.01 -16.74 -10.56
C HIS A 71 0.31 -16.05 -10.23
N ARG A 72 0.33 -14.71 -10.14
CA ARG A 72 1.57 -13.94 -10.07
C ARG A 72 1.52 -12.94 -8.93
N TYR A 73 2.65 -12.85 -8.26
CA TYR A 73 2.90 -11.95 -7.15
C TYR A 73 4.18 -11.18 -7.42
N LEU A 74 4.32 -10.01 -6.80
CA LEU A 74 5.48 -9.15 -6.92
C LEU A 74 6.16 -9.03 -5.55
N ASP A 75 7.28 -9.72 -5.38
CA ASP A 75 8.11 -9.62 -4.18
C ASP A 75 8.97 -8.36 -4.23
N THR A 76 8.76 -7.49 -3.24
CA THR A 76 9.42 -6.19 -3.11
C THR A 76 10.37 -6.12 -1.91
N ALA A 77 10.73 -7.25 -1.30
CA ALA A 77 11.62 -7.29 -0.13
C ALA A 77 12.99 -6.62 -0.42
N GLN A 78 13.49 -6.76 -1.65
CA GLN A 78 14.74 -6.13 -2.11
C GLN A 78 14.52 -4.76 -2.78
N SER A 79 13.28 -4.29 -2.85
CA SER A 79 12.91 -3.06 -3.55
C SER A 79 13.03 -1.83 -2.66
N GLY A 80 13.46 -0.72 -3.29
CA GLY A 80 13.97 0.51 -2.67
C GLY A 80 13.23 1.00 -1.42
N LYS A 81 12.24 1.89 -1.58
CA LYS A 81 11.52 2.51 -0.46
C LYS A 81 10.17 1.85 -0.19
N ILE A 82 9.62 1.11 -1.16
CA ILE A 82 8.24 0.59 -1.11
C ILE A 82 7.96 -0.31 0.10
N ARG A 83 8.96 -1.08 0.57
CA ARG A 83 8.83 -1.92 1.78
C ARG A 83 8.49 -1.16 3.07
N TYR A 84 8.60 0.17 3.07
CA TYR A 84 8.23 1.03 4.18
C TYR A 84 6.86 1.67 4.01
N ILE A 85 6.10 1.34 2.97
CA ILE A 85 4.70 1.76 2.88
C ILE A 85 3.97 1.18 4.09
N ASN A 86 3.04 1.94 4.66
CA ASN A 86 2.25 1.48 5.80
C ASN A 86 0.78 1.31 5.43
N HIS A 87 0.09 0.52 6.25
CA HIS A 87 -1.34 0.36 6.15
C HIS A 87 -2.12 1.55 6.75
N SER A 88 -3.20 1.95 6.06
CA SER A 88 -4.29 2.72 6.66
C SER A 88 -5.62 2.20 6.13
N CYS A 89 -6.62 2.09 7.01
CA CYS A 89 -7.99 1.75 6.60
C CYS A 89 -8.67 2.89 5.82
N GLU A 90 -8.13 4.10 5.88
CA GLU A 90 -8.50 5.23 5.02
C GLU A 90 -7.24 5.69 4.28
N PRO A 91 -6.78 4.92 3.29
CA PRO A 91 -5.51 5.19 2.63
C PRO A 91 -5.59 6.44 1.77
N ASN A 92 -4.42 7.06 1.54
CA ASN A 92 -4.29 8.20 0.65
C ASN A 92 -3.60 7.83 -0.68
N ALA A 93 -3.13 6.60 -0.84
CA ALA A 93 -2.61 6.06 -2.08
C ALA A 93 -3.29 4.73 -2.47
N LEU A 94 -3.23 4.40 -3.76
CA LEU A 94 -3.76 3.18 -4.37
C LEU A 94 -2.65 2.48 -5.14
N VAL A 95 -2.72 1.16 -5.18
CA VAL A 95 -1.86 0.34 -6.05
C VAL A 95 -2.66 -0.04 -7.29
N VAL A 96 -2.10 0.23 -8.46
CA VAL A 96 -2.73 -0.07 -9.75
C VAL A 96 -1.73 -0.74 -10.70
N GLU A 97 -2.24 -1.55 -11.62
CA GLU A 97 -1.40 -2.18 -12.64
C GLU A 97 -0.72 -1.13 -13.51
N ARG A 98 0.60 -1.25 -13.69
CA ARG A 98 1.38 -0.47 -14.65
C ARG A 98 1.53 -1.23 -15.95
N ASP A 99 2.09 -2.43 -15.85
CA ASP A 99 2.30 -3.38 -16.92
C ASP A 99 2.27 -4.80 -16.35
N ALA A 100 2.62 -5.79 -17.19
CA ALA A 100 2.53 -7.19 -16.82
C ALA A 100 3.35 -7.58 -15.58
N ASN A 101 4.38 -6.83 -15.21
CA ASN A 101 5.36 -7.21 -14.18
C ASN A 101 5.63 -6.10 -13.15
N SER A 102 4.87 -5.02 -13.15
CA SER A 102 5.07 -3.89 -12.25
C SER A 102 3.77 -3.17 -11.93
N LEU A 103 3.78 -2.41 -10.84
CA LEU A 103 2.62 -1.66 -10.35
C LEU A 103 2.97 -0.16 -10.24
N TYR A 104 1.95 0.68 -10.21
CA TYR A 104 2.07 2.08 -9.79
C TYR A 104 1.50 2.26 -8.40
N LEU A 105 2.17 3.09 -7.61
CA LEU A 105 1.55 3.77 -6.46
C LEU A 105 0.98 5.10 -6.93
N VAL A 106 -0.32 5.31 -6.77
CA VAL A 106 -1.06 6.47 -7.28
C VAL A 106 -1.76 7.19 -6.13
N ALA A 107 -1.76 8.51 -6.15
CA ALA A 107 -2.46 9.31 -5.15
C ALA A 107 -3.99 9.13 -5.26
N ALA A 108 -4.63 8.65 -4.19
CA ALA A 108 -6.08 8.41 -4.13
C ALA A 108 -6.89 9.71 -3.99
N ARG A 109 -6.24 10.75 -3.45
CA ARG A 109 -6.76 12.10 -3.20
C ARG A 109 -5.61 13.10 -3.37
N HIS A 110 -5.90 14.39 -3.21
CA HIS A 110 -4.84 15.38 -2.98
C HIS A 110 -4.07 15.05 -1.69
N ILE A 111 -2.74 14.97 -1.77
CA ILE A 111 -1.82 14.68 -0.67
C ILE A 111 -0.89 15.87 -0.50
N GLN A 112 -0.77 16.41 0.70
CA GLN A 112 0.12 17.52 1.01
C GLN A 112 1.57 17.05 1.19
N ALA A 113 2.52 17.95 0.94
CA ALA A 113 3.91 17.71 1.29
C ALA A 113 4.05 17.44 2.81
N GLY A 114 4.76 16.39 3.16
CA GLY A 114 4.97 15.91 4.53
C GLY A 114 3.93 14.90 5.02
N GLU A 115 2.91 14.55 4.23
CA GLU A 115 2.01 13.45 4.59
C GLU A 115 2.68 12.09 4.39
N GLU A 116 2.38 11.16 5.30
CA GLU A 116 2.72 9.75 5.16
C GLU A 116 1.81 9.09 4.11
N LEU A 117 2.41 8.36 3.18
CA LEU A 117 1.73 7.58 2.17
C LEU A 117 1.31 6.24 2.76
N THR A 118 0.05 5.89 2.54
CA THR A 118 -0.53 4.66 3.06
C THR A 118 -1.43 4.01 2.03
N ILE A 119 -1.48 2.68 2.06
CA ILE A 119 -2.35 1.85 1.23
C ILE A 119 -3.24 0.98 2.12
N ASP A 120 -4.30 0.43 1.56
CA ASP A 120 -4.98 -0.69 2.20
C ASP A 120 -4.17 -1.97 1.92
N TYR A 121 -3.91 -2.78 2.94
CA TYR A 121 -3.18 -4.04 2.78
C TYR A 121 -4.09 -5.17 2.35
N ASP A 122 -5.41 -5.03 2.53
CA ASP A 122 -6.38 -6.07 2.20
C ASP A 122 -6.14 -7.40 2.97
N PHE A 123 -5.60 -7.31 4.18
CA PHE A 123 -5.40 -8.45 5.09
C PHE A 123 -6.29 -8.32 6.32
N GLU A 124 -7.11 -9.35 6.58
CA GLU A 124 -8.10 -9.33 7.65
C GLU A 124 -7.47 -9.04 9.03
N ASP A 125 -6.38 -9.76 9.35
CA ASP A 125 -5.65 -9.62 10.61
C ASP A 125 -5.05 -8.22 10.81
N ILE A 126 -4.69 -7.53 9.71
CA ILE A 126 -4.13 -6.18 9.78
C ILE A 126 -5.18 -5.18 10.23
N TYR A 127 -6.45 -5.35 9.87
CA TYR A 127 -7.50 -4.43 10.31
C TYR A 127 -7.74 -4.51 11.82
N ASP A 128 -7.72 -5.72 12.38
CA ASP A 128 -7.82 -5.98 13.81
C ASP A 128 -6.65 -5.35 14.58
N LEU A 129 -5.43 -5.55 14.08
CA LEU A 129 -4.22 -4.94 14.64
C LEU A 129 -4.26 -3.41 14.52
N CYS A 130 -4.73 -2.88 13.40
CA CYS A 130 -4.85 -1.45 13.16
C CYS A 130 -5.83 -0.82 14.16
N GLN A 131 -6.99 -1.43 14.39
CA GLN A 131 -7.94 -0.97 15.40
C GLN A 131 -7.34 -0.96 16.80
N ARG A 132 -6.58 -2.00 17.17
CA ARG A 132 -6.05 -2.14 18.53
C ARG A 132 -4.80 -1.30 18.77
N TYR A 133 -3.91 -1.16 17.79
CA TYR A 133 -2.54 -0.69 18.01
C TYR A 133 -2.15 0.56 17.22
N ASN A 134 -2.80 0.87 16.09
CA ASN A 134 -2.47 2.07 15.31
C ASN A 134 -3.07 3.34 15.98
N PRO A 135 -2.24 4.26 16.51
CA PRO A 135 -2.73 5.44 17.21
C PRO A 135 -3.39 6.49 16.32
N VAL A 136 -3.11 6.48 15.01
CA VAL A 136 -3.70 7.42 14.04
C VAL A 136 -4.92 6.84 13.32
N CYS A 137 -5.23 5.55 13.51
CA CYS A 137 -6.37 4.93 12.86
C CYS A 137 -7.70 5.41 13.44
N LYS A 138 -8.62 5.87 12.57
CA LYS A 138 -9.97 6.26 12.97
C LYS A 138 -10.83 5.09 13.46
N ALA A 139 -10.38 3.85 13.28
CA ALA A 139 -11.01 2.65 13.83
C ALA A 139 -11.15 2.71 15.36
N ARG A 140 -10.17 3.29 16.04
CA ARG A 140 -10.22 3.51 17.50
C ARG A 140 -11.34 4.44 17.94
N LEU A 141 -11.79 5.32 17.05
CA LEU A 141 -12.91 6.22 17.27
C LEU A 141 -14.25 5.60 16.83
N GLY A 142 -14.24 4.37 16.31
CA GLY A 142 -15.42 3.74 15.70
C GLY A 142 -15.87 4.40 14.40
N LEU A 143 -14.99 5.17 13.74
CA LEU A 143 -15.31 5.99 12.55
C LEU A 143 -14.62 5.49 11.28
N CYS A 144 -13.98 4.31 11.32
CA CYS A 144 -13.35 3.73 10.15
C CYS A 144 -14.41 3.14 9.21
N THR A 145 -14.64 3.80 8.08
CA THR A 145 -15.63 3.38 7.08
C THR A 145 -15.28 2.07 6.40
N ALA A 146 -14.00 1.78 6.17
CA ALA A 146 -13.55 0.51 5.59
C ALA A 146 -13.88 -0.68 6.50
N LEU A 147 -13.59 -0.55 7.81
CA LEU A 147 -13.96 -1.55 8.81
C LEU A 147 -15.47 -1.72 8.93
N GLN A 148 -16.22 -0.61 9.00
CA GLN A 148 -17.68 -0.65 9.07
C GLN A 148 -18.30 -1.34 7.85
N ALA A 149 -17.78 -1.06 6.66
CA ALA A 149 -18.26 -1.68 5.42
C ALA A 149 -17.99 -3.19 5.41
N ARG A 150 -16.83 -3.66 5.91
CA ARG A 150 -16.52 -5.09 6.03
C ARG A 150 -17.37 -5.80 7.07
N GLN A 151 -17.51 -5.21 8.26
CA GLN A 151 -18.37 -5.76 9.33
C GLN A 151 -19.83 -5.88 8.87
N ALA A 152 -20.32 -4.94 8.05
CA ALA A 152 -21.65 -5.01 7.46
C ALA A 152 -21.79 -6.05 6.33
N SER A 153 -20.67 -6.54 5.79
CA SER A 153 -20.62 -7.52 4.69
C SER A 153 -20.32 -8.94 5.18
N GLN A 154 -19.95 -9.12 6.45
CA GLN A 154 -19.85 -10.44 7.06
C GLN A 154 -21.28 -10.95 7.34
N PRO A 155 -21.68 -12.12 6.82
CA PRO A 155 -22.99 -12.68 7.13
C PRO A 155 -23.06 -13.00 8.63
N ASP A 156 -24.18 -12.66 9.27
CA ASP A 156 -24.47 -13.07 10.65
C ASP A 156 -24.30 -14.61 10.76
N GLU A 157 -23.45 -15.08 11.68
CA GLU A 157 -23.32 -16.50 12.06
C GLU A 157 -24.62 -17.09 12.61
#